data_AF-A0A2P2ICA9-F1
#
_entry.id   AF-A0A2P2ICA9-F1
#
_cell.length_a   1.000
_cell.length_b   1.000
_cell.length_c   1.000
_cell.angle_alpha   90.00
_cell.angle_beta   90.00
_cell.angle_gamma   90.00
#
_symmetry.space_group_name_H-M   'P 1'
#
loop_
_entity.id
_entity.type
_entity.pdbx_description
1 polymer ?
#
loop_
_entity_poly.entity_id
_entity_poly.type
_entity_poly.pdbx_seq_one_letter_code
_entity_poly.pdbx_strand_id
1 'polypeptide(L)'
;KSNTGGGSSSAEPYIVFELTSEDGFKVESRHMSEVWQTVFDAVTAARANLKMPQDRRTDYRAAAMGGGNSMSQLHMLGLTHNAVQYLLEQLPGSNDCQKYSFQFHRRYREEGSADGSLSGCVRTESFKSRSPYDLFSWLASQHRQLPETDVMTPQEEIQLCTRRATSLELPMAMRYRHLRDTAREAVGVFRSSIHGRGLFCKRDIDFGEMVIEYAGQMIRSSLCDIREKFYEGKGIGCYMFRIDDDTVVDATMHGNAARFINHSCDPNCYSRVVDILGKKHIIIFALRRIIRGEELTYDYKFPIEDDKIPCSCGARRCRKTLN
;
A
#
# COMPACT_ATOMS: atom_id res chain seq x y z
N LYS A 1 19.44 56.54 -38.63
CA LYS A 1 20.03 57.19 -37.43
C LYS A 1 20.07 56.15 -36.31
N SER A 2 21.27 55.66 -36.02
CA SER A 2 21.81 55.10 -34.76
C SER A 2 20.85 54.96 -33.56
N ASN A 3 20.61 53.74 -33.06
CA ASN A 3 21.31 53.05 -31.93
C ASN A 3 20.47 53.23 -30.64
N THR A 4 20.17 52.29 -29.74
CA THR A 4 20.86 51.12 -29.16
C THR A 4 19.84 50.28 -28.37
N GLY A 5 20.06 48.96 -28.22
CA GLY A 5 19.51 48.22 -27.07
C GLY A 5 19.05 46.80 -27.35
N GLY A 6 19.92 45.96 -27.93
CA GLY A 6 19.67 44.52 -28.01
C GLY A 6 19.67 43.90 -26.62
N GLY A 7 18.49 43.43 -26.19
CA GLY A 7 18.33 42.48 -25.08
C GLY A 7 17.89 41.14 -25.67
N SER A 8 18.84 40.23 -25.83
CA SER A 8 18.58 38.83 -26.15
C SER A 8 17.75 38.20 -25.03
N SER A 9 16.44 38.04 -25.22
CA SER A 9 15.68 37.08 -24.42
C SER A 9 15.66 35.77 -25.19
N SER A 10 16.28 34.76 -24.60
CA SER A 10 16.20 33.37 -25.03
C SER A 10 14.74 32.96 -25.15
N ALA A 11 14.30 32.64 -26.36
CA ALA A 11 12.97 32.11 -26.64
C ALA A 11 12.89 30.65 -26.15
N GLU A 12 12.80 30.46 -24.83
CA GLU A 12 12.38 29.20 -24.25
C GLU A 12 10.87 29.05 -24.46
N PRO A 13 10.38 27.83 -24.80
CA PRO A 13 8.95 27.60 -24.87
C PRO A 13 8.33 27.85 -23.49
N TYR A 14 7.33 28.73 -23.44
CA TYR A 14 6.60 29.07 -22.23
C TYR A 14 5.15 28.62 -22.32
N ILE A 15 4.55 28.31 -21.18
CA ILE A 15 3.14 27.92 -21.07
C ILE A 15 2.30 29.19 -20.95
N VAL A 16 1.21 29.25 -21.71
CA VAL A 16 0.21 30.32 -21.62
C VAL A 16 -1.10 29.73 -21.12
N PHE A 17 -1.72 30.40 -20.16
CA PHE A 17 -3.01 30.01 -19.59
C PHE A 17 -4.09 30.93 -20.16
N GLU A 18 -5.09 30.34 -20.79
CA GLU A 18 -6.27 31.02 -21.32
C GLU A 18 -7.51 30.54 -20.55
N LEU A 19 -8.31 31.48 -20.04
CA LEU A 19 -9.60 31.21 -19.43
C LEU A 19 -10.68 31.93 -20.23
N THR A 20 -11.65 31.15 -20.72
CA THR A 20 -12.81 31.65 -21.46
C THR A 20 -14.09 31.21 -20.74
N SER A 21 -15.11 32.06 -20.80
CA SER A 21 -16.44 31.79 -20.27
C SER A 21 -17.48 32.02 -21.36
N GLU A 22 -18.62 31.33 -21.25
CA GLU A 22 -19.70 31.38 -22.25
C GLU A 22 -20.34 32.77 -22.36
N ASP A 23 -20.19 33.62 -21.33
CA ASP A 23 -20.61 35.02 -21.31
C ASP A 23 -19.66 35.97 -22.07
N GLY A 24 -18.61 35.44 -22.70
CA GLY A 24 -17.65 36.20 -23.50
C GLY A 24 -16.45 36.74 -22.72
N PHE A 25 -16.32 36.41 -21.42
CA PHE A 25 -15.12 36.74 -20.67
C PHE A 25 -13.94 35.91 -21.18
N LYS A 26 -12.83 36.57 -21.54
CA LYS A 26 -11.59 35.93 -22.00
C LYS A 26 -10.38 36.61 -21.40
N VAL A 27 -9.48 35.85 -20.78
CA VAL A 27 -8.21 36.34 -20.26
C VAL A 27 -7.07 35.36 -20.56
N GLU A 28 -5.90 35.91 -20.84
CA GLU A 28 -4.69 35.15 -21.20
C GLU A 28 -3.49 35.70 -20.41
N SER A 29 -2.71 34.83 -19.75
CA SER A 29 -1.45 35.22 -19.11
C SER A 29 -0.47 34.05 -18.99
N ARG A 30 0.81 34.39 -18.88
CA ARG A 30 1.94 33.49 -18.56
C ARG A 30 1.91 32.95 -17.12
N HIS A 31 1.21 33.62 -16.21
CA HIS A 31 1.11 33.22 -14.81
C HIS A 31 -0.34 32.94 -14.43
N MET A 32 -0.61 31.72 -13.99
CA MET A 32 -1.92 31.26 -13.52
C MET A 32 -2.53 32.19 -12.46
N SER A 33 -1.70 32.79 -11.62
CA SER A 33 -2.13 33.75 -10.59
C SER A 33 -2.78 35.00 -11.17
N GLU A 34 -2.29 35.49 -12.31
CA GLU A 34 -2.82 36.70 -12.96
C GLU A 34 -4.17 36.40 -13.63
N VAL A 35 -4.31 35.22 -14.24
CA VAL A 35 -5.59 34.73 -14.80
C VAL A 35 -6.66 34.63 -13.71
N TRP A 36 -6.36 34.01 -12.57
CA TRP A 36 -7.35 33.91 -11.50
C TRP A 36 -7.64 35.25 -10.83
N GLN A 37 -6.61 36.08 -10.61
CA GLN A 37 -6.81 37.40 -10.02
C GLN A 37 -7.77 38.26 -10.85
N THR A 38 -7.61 38.30 -12.17
CA THR A 38 -8.51 39.05 -13.06
C THR A 38 -9.94 38.53 -13.05
N VAL A 39 -10.14 37.21 -12.94
CA VAL A 39 -11.47 36.60 -12.78
C VAL A 39 -12.10 37.05 -11.45
N PHE A 40 -11.38 36.95 -10.34
CA PHE A 40 -11.90 37.36 -9.03
C PHE A 40 -12.19 38.87 -8.96
N ASP A 41 -11.36 39.69 -9.59
CA ASP A 41 -11.58 41.14 -9.69
C ASP A 41 -12.85 41.45 -10.50
N ALA A 42 -13.05 40.76 -11.63
CA ALA A 42 -14.25 40.89 -12.46
C ALA A 42 -15.52 40.44 -11.73
N VAL A 43 -15.48 39.31 -11.03
CA VAL A 43 -16.59 38.80 -10.21
C VAL A 43 -16.90 39.75 -9.06
N THR A 44 -15.88 40.30 -8.40
CA THR A 44 -16.05 41.26 -7.31
C THR A 44 -16.70 42.55 -7.82
N ALA A 45 -16.27 43.06 -8.99
CA ALA A 45 -16.87 44.21 -9.64
C ALA A 45 -18.33 43.97 -10.03
N ALA A 46 -18.65 42.80 -10.59
CA ALA A 46 -20.02 42.42 -10.95
C ALA A 46 -20.94 42.33 -9.71
N ARG A 47 -20.45 41.75 -8.62
CA ARG A 47 -21.20 41.68 -7.34
C ARG A 47 -21.43 43.05 -6.73
N ALA A 48 -20.43 43.94 -6.80
CA ALA A 48 -20.56 45.33 -6.35
C ALA A 48 -21.64 46.09 -7.14
N ASN A 49 -21.66 45.92 -8.46
CA ASN A 49 -22.69 46.50 -9.33
C ASN A 49 -24.11 45.99 -9.01
N LEU A 50 -24.23 44.74 -8.56
CA LEU A 50 -25.50 44.11 -8.15
C LEU A 50 -25.86 44.33 -6.67
N LYS A 51 -25.11 45.17 -5.94
CA LYS A 51 -25.29 45.45 -4.50
C LYS A 51 -25.35 44.18 -3.63
N MET A 52 -24.64 43.12 -4.03
CA MET A 52 -24.55 41.91 -3.23
C MET A 52 -23.58 42.11 -2.05
N PRO A 53 -23.82 41.46 -0.89
CA PRO A 53 -22.89 41.50 0.23
C PRO A 53 -21.54 40.91 -0.17
N GLN A 54 -20.48 41.57 0.28
CA GLN A 54 -19.10 41.20 -0.03
C GLN A 54 -18.70 39.99 0.81
N ASP A 55 -18.45 38.87 0.14
CA ASP A 55 -18.00 37.63 0.79
C ASP A 55 -16.46 37.62 0.81
N ARG A 56 -15.86 37.28 1.96
CA ARG A 56 -14.41 37.13 2.07
C ARG A 56 -13.86 35.99 1.20
N ARG A 57 -14.72 35.10 0.71
CA ARG A 57 -14.38 34.00 -0.22
C ARG A 57 -14.15 34.44 -1.65
N THR A 58 -14.61 35.63 -2.06
CA THR A 58 -14.45 36.14 -3.43
C THR A 58 -13.24 37.06 -3.59
N ASP A 59 -12.45 37.25 -2.53
CA ASP A 59 -11.25 38.08 -2.56
C ASP A 59 -9.99 37.20 -2.71
N TYR A 60 -9.35 37.28 -3.87
CA TYR A 60 -8.16 36.51 -4.22
C TYR A 60 -7.00 36.74 -3.22
N ARG A 61 -6.84 37.97 -2.72
CA ARG A 61 -5.79 38.31 -1.75
C ARG A 61 -6.06 37.72 -0.37
N ALA A 62 -7.33 37.66 0.05
CA ALA A 62 -7.72 37.03 1.30
C ALA A 62 -7.63 35.50 1.23
N ALA A 63 -7.93 34.90 0.07
CA ALA A 63 -7.78 33.46 -0.18
C ALA A 63 -6.31 32.99 -0.19
N ALA A 64 -5.39 33.87 -0.62
CA ALA A 64 -3.95 33.60 -0.69
C ALA A 64 -3.19 33.80 0.64
N MET A 65 -3.67 34.64 1.57
CA MET A 65 -2.93 35.10 2.77
C MET A 65 -3.53 34.65 4.12
N GLY A 66 -4.46 33.69 4.16
CA GLY A 66 -5.13 33.23 5.39
C GLY A 66 -4.71 31.82 5.85
N GLY A 67 -4.19 31.70 7.07
CA GLY A 67 -3.84 30.43 7.72
C GLY A 67 -5.05 29.53 8.00
N GLY A 68 -4.88 28.22 7.80
CA GLY A 68 -5.80 27.15 8.22
C GLY A 68 -6.58 26.45 7.12
N ASN A 69 -6.84 27.10 5.98
CA ASN A 69 -7.47 26.45 4.81
C ASN A 69 -7.22 27.28 3.53
N SER A 70 -5.95 27.58 3.25
CA SER A 70 -5.55 28.33 2.05
C SER A 70 -5.93 27.55 0.79
N MET A 71 -6.77 28.15 -0.06
CA MET A 71 -7.08 27.64 -1.40
C MET A 71 -5.83 27.78 -2.26
N SER A 72 -4.95 26.77 -2.23
CA SER A 72 -3.79 26.68 -3.10
C SER A 72 -4.20 26.85 -4.57
N GLN A 73 -3.35 27.43 -5.39
CA GLN A 73 -3.58 27.56 -6.85
C GLN A 73 -3.92 26.19 -7.49
N LEU A 74 -3.32 25.12 -6.96
CA LEU A 74 -3.61 23.73 -7.35
C LEU A 74 -5.03 23.30 -6.96
N HIS A 75 -5.56 23.83 -5.86
CA HIS A 75 -6.92 23.59 -5.40
C HIS A 75 -7.95 24.24 -6.34
N MET A 76 -7.66 25.43 -6.88
CA MET A 76 -8.55 26.10 -7.85
C MET A 76 -8.67 25.32 -9.17
N LEU A 77 -7.63 24.59 -9.55
CA LEU A 77 -7.62 23.69 -10.71
C LEU A 77 -8.20 22.30 -10.42
N GLY A 78 -8.64 22.04 -9.18
CA GLY A 78 -9.10 20.72 -8.76
C GLY A 78 -8.00 19.66 -8.65
N LEU A 79 -6.73 20.05 -8.81
CA LEU A 79 -5.55 19.17 -8.78
C LEU A 79 -5.21 18.67 -7.37
N THR A 80 -5.90 19.16 -6.35
CA THR A 80 -5.87 18.61 -4.98
C THR A 80 -6.85 17.46 -4.78
N HIS A 81 -7.80 17.25 -5.70
CA HIS A 81 -8.79 16.19 -5.57
C HIS A 81 -8.18 14.84 -5.95
N ASN A 82 -8.26 13.86 -5.05
CA ASN A 82 -7.66 12.53 -5.24
C ASN A 82 -8.11 11.87 -6.55
N ALA A 83 -9.37 12.03 -6.97
CA ALA A 83 -9.85 11.45 -8.22
C ALA A 83 -9.19 12.09 -9.47
N VAL A 84 -8.89 13.39 -9.43
CA VAL A 84 -8.23 14.08 -10.53
C VAL A 84 -6.76 13.68 -10.57
N GLN A 85 -6.09 13.60 -9.41
CA GLN A 85 -4.72 13.09 -9.31
C GLN A 85 -4.62 11.64 -9.82
N TYR A 86 -5.56 10.78 -9.44
CA TYR A 86 -5.67 9.41 -9.93
C TYR A 86 -5.77 9.34 -11.47
N LEU A 87 -6.55 10.22 -12.09
CA LEU A 87 -6.70 10.26 -13.56
C LEU A 87 -5.46 10.84 -14.25
N LEU A 88 -4.87 11.90 -13.70
CA LEU A 88 -3.68 12.54 -14.28
C LEU A 88 -2.46 11.63 -14.29
N GLU A 89 -2.31 10.82 -13.24
CA GLU A 89 -1.24 9.82 -13.18
C GLU A 89 -1.35 8.74 -14.27
N GLN A 90 -2.54 8.51 -14.83
CA GLN A 90 -2.76 7.54 -15.92
C GLN A 90 -2.52 8.13 -17.32
N LEU A 91 -2.29 9.44 -17.46
CA LEU A 91 -2.07 10.05 -18.77
C LEU A 91 -0.74 9.57 -19.40
N PRO A 92 -0.70 9.33 -20.72
CA PRO A 92 0.53 8.98 -21.41
C PRO A 92 1.56 10.12 -21.27
N GLY A 93 2.79 9.78 -20.85
CA GLY A 93 3.86 10.75 -20.57
C GLY A 93 3.90 11.27 -19.12
N SER A 94 2.94 10.91 -18.26
CA SER A 94 2.96 11.29 -16.84
C SER A 94 4.24 10.80 -16.13
N ASN A 95 4.79 9.66 -16.55
CA ASN A 95 5.98 9.05 -15.98
C ASN A 95 7.24 9.93 -16.12
N ASP A 96 7.30 10.82 -17.11
CA ASP A 96 8.42 11.71 -17.39
C ASP A 96 8.50 12.90 -16.41
N CYS A 97 7.49 13.10 -15.58
CA CYS A 97 7.45 14.15 -14.56
C CYS A 97 8.45 13.87 -13.41
N GLN A 98 9.69 14.36 -13.51
CA GLN A 98 10.74 14.13 -12.50
C GLN A 98 10.49 14.81 -11.15
N LYS A 99 9.72 15.90 -11.12
CA LYS A 99 9.47 16.71 -9.92
C LYS A 99 8.22 16.32 -9.13
N TYR A 100 7.39 15.42 -9.67
CA TYR A 100 6.14 14.97 -9.05
C TYR A 100 6.29 13.54 -8.54
N SER A 101 5.90 13.30 -7.29
CA SER A 101 5.82 11.94 -6.73
C SER A 101 4.39 11.42 -6.89
N PHE A 102 4.26 10.34 -7.65
CA PHE A 102 2.98 9.66 -7.82
C PHE A 102 2.48 9.09 -6.50
N GLN A 103 1.18 9.25 -6.25
CA GLN A 103 0.50 8.82 -5.03
C GLN A 103 -0.38 7.59 -5.24
N PHE A 104 -0.96 7.40 -6.43
CA PHE A 104 -1.93 6.32 -6.67
C PHE A 104 -1.42 5.25 -7.64
N HIS A 105 -0.66 5.65 -8.66
CA HIS A 105 -0.06 4.75 -9.62
C HIS A 105 1.43 4.69 -9.36
N ARG A 106 1.93 3.50 -9.02
CA ARG A 106 3.38 3.30 -8.97
C ARG A 106 3.90 3.63 -10.36
N ARG A 107 4.93 4.48 -10.46
CA ARG A 107 5.74 4.56 -11.69
C ARG A 107 5.94 3.13 -12.15
N TYR A 108 5.56 2.85 -13.39
CA TYR A 108 6.16 1.72 -14.09
C TYR A 108 7.62 2.14 -14.25
N ARG A 109 8.41 1.97 -13.17
CA ARG A 109 9.82 1.77 -13.36
C ARG A 109 9.81 0.53 -14.23
N GLU A 110 10.24 0.67 -15.47
CA GLU A 110 10.88 -0.44 -16.14
C GLU A 110 12.04 -0.86 -15.21
N GLU A 111 11.75 -1.60 -14.13
CA GLU A 111 12.71 -2.49 -13.49
C GLU A 111 12.86 -3.63 -14.49
N GLY A 112 13.57 -3.32 -15.57
CA GLY A 112 13.42 -4.03 -16.82
C GLY A 112 13.87 -3.28 -18.08
N SER A 113 14.27 -2.00 -18.05
CA SER A 113 15.54 -1.77 -18.72
C SER A 113 16.52 -2.43 -17.78
N ALA A 114 17.01 -3.61 -18.19
CA ALA A 114 18.40 -3.89 -17.89
C ALA A 114 19.10 -2.55 -18.12
N ASP A 115 19.64 -1.96 -17.05
CA ASP A 115 20.81 -1.12 -17.19
C ASP A 115 21.74 -2.04 -17.98
N GLY A 116 21.64 -1.93 -19.31
CA GLY A 116 22.09 -2.96 -20.24
C GLY A 116 23.53 -3.07 -19.90
N SER A 117 23.90 -4.22 -19.33
CA SER A 117 25.14 -4.41 -18.57
C SER A 117 26.19 -3.43 -19.07
N LEU A 118 26.48 -2.37 -18.31
CA LEU A 118 27.31 -1.24 -18.80
C LEU A 118 28.68 -1.72 -19.33
N SER A 119 29.06 -2.95 -18.99
CA SER A 119 30.27 -3.65 -19.40
C SER A 119 30.03 -4.85 -20.35
N GLY A 120 28.81 -5.21 -20.74
CA GLY A 120 28.48 -6.39 -21.56
C GLY A 120 28.86 -7.74 -20.92
N CYS A 121 29.30 -7.73 -19.65
CA CYS A 121 29.82 -8.89 -18.94
C CYS A 121 29.31 -8.87 -17.49
N VAL A 122 28.42 -9.81 -17.17
CA VAL A 122 27.86 -10.03 -15.82
C VAL A 122 28.93 -10.25 -14.74
N ARG A 123 30.16 -10.63 -15.12
CA ARG A 123 31.26 -10.90 -14.18
C ARG A 123 31.97 -9.65 -13.65
N THR A 124 31.85 -8.51 -14.32
CA THR A 124 32.57 -7.27 -13.96
C THR A 124 31.68 -6.21 -13.31
N GLU A 125 30.39 -6.49 -13.15
CA GLU A 125 29.48 -5.56 -12.50
C GLU A 125 29.79 -5.44 -11.00
N SER A 126 29.96 -4.20 -10.54
CA SER A 126 30.13 -3.91 -9.12
C SER A 126 28.85 -4.28 -8.37
N PHE A 127 28.97 -5.10 -7.33
CA PHE A 127 27.85 -5.49 -6.48
C PHE A 127 27.23 -4.24 -5.81
N LYS A 128 26.06 -3.79 -6.30
CA LYS A 128 25.45 -2.51 -5.88
C LYS A 128 24.73 -2.57 -4.51
N SER A 129 24.45 -3.76 -3.97
CA SER A 129 24.17 -4.09 -2.55
C SER A 129 23.16 -5.25 -2.41
N ARG A 130 23.26 -5.98 -1.30
CA ARG A 130 22.12 -6.64 -0.62
C ARG A 130 22.12 -6.10 0.80
N SER A 131 20.96 -5.84 1.40
CA SER A 131 20.91 -5.58 2.84
C SER A 131 21.49 -6.81 3.55
N PRO A 132 22.60 -6.69 4.31
CA PRO A 132 23.26 -7.85 4.91
C PRO A 132 22.38 -8.58 5.94
N TYR A 133 21.28 -7.95 6.37
CA TYR A 133 20.44 -8.40 7.49
C TYR A 133 19.07 -8.98 7.07
N ASP A 134 18.74 -9.07 5.77
CA ASP A 134 17.48 -9.70 5.33
C ASP A 134 17.66 -11.22 5.12
N LEU A 135 17.41 -11.97 6.20
CA LEU A 135 17.40 -13.43 6.26
C LEU A 135 16.52 -14.10 5.17
N PHE A 136 15.55 -13.36 4.62
CA PHE A 136 14.51 -13.89 3.73
C PHE A 136 14.44 -13.19 2.37
N SER A 137 15.47 -12.42 2.01
CA SER A 137 15.53 -11.67 0.75
C SER A 137 15.27 -12.56 -0.48
N TRP A 138 15.72 -13.81 -0.46
CA TRP A 138 15.51 -14.77 -1.54
C TRP A 138 14.03 -15.10 -1.81
N LEU A 139 13.14 -15.01 -0.80
CA LEU A 139 11.71 -15.27 -0.95
C LEU A 139 10.97 -14.15 -1.69
N ALA A 140 11.55 -12.95 -1.76
CA ALA A 140 11.01 -11.81 -2.48
C ALA A 140 11.55 -11.68 -3.92
N SER A 141 12.27 -12.69 -4.41
CA SER A 141 12.84 -12.71 -5.76
C SER A 141 11.76 -12.52 -6.83
N GLN A 142 12.02 -11.65 -7.79
CA GLN A 142 11.15 -11.40 -8.96
C GLN A 142 10.90 -12.65 -9.81
N HIS A 143 11.81 -13.63 -9.75
CA HIS A 143 11.71 -14.87 -10.53
C HIS A 143 10.74 -15.89 -9.92
N ARG A 144 10.22 -15.64 -8.70
CA ARG A 144 9.24 -16.50 -8.07
C ARG A 144 7.84 -16.03 -8.48
N GLN A 145 7.30 -16.64 -9.53
CA GLN A 145 5.97 -16.31 -10.03
C GLN A 145 4.87 -16.86 -9.12
N LEU A 146 3.82 -16.06 -8.95
CA LEU A 146 2.61 -16.48 -8.23
C LEU A 146 1.92 -17.60 -8.98
N PRO A 147 1.21 -18.51 -8.27
CA PRO A 147 0.35 -19.48 -8.92
C PRO A 147 -0.69 -18.74 -9.76
N GLU A 148 -0.77 -19.03 -11.05
CA GLU A 148 -1.80 -18.45 -11.91
C GLU A 148 -3.21 -18.80 -11.39
N THR A 149 -4.13 -17.84 -11.49
CA THR A 149 -5.56 -18.01 -11.24
C THR A 149 -6.15 -18.84 -12.38
N ASP A 150 -5.87 -20.14 -12.40
CA ASP A 150 -6.51 -21.01 -13.38
C ASP A 150 -7.97 -21.19 -12.96
N VAL A 151 -8.90 -20.93 -13.88
CA VAL A 151 -10.34 -20.96 -13.60
C VAL A 151 -10.76 -22.43 -13.53
N MET A 152 -10.67 -23.03 -12.34
CA MET A 152 -11.18 -24.38 -12.10
C MET A 152 -12.67 -24.43 -12.43
N THR A 153 -13.14 -25.53 -13.01
CA THR A 153 -14.57 -25.66 -13.32
C THR A 153 -15.38 -25.81 -12.02
N PRO A 154 -16.61 -25.26 -11.92
CA PRO A 154 -17.42 -25.32 -10.70
C PRO A 154 -17.66 -26.74 -10.17
N GLN A 155 -17.66 -27.74 -11.05
CA GLN A 155 -17.87 -29.14 -10.69
C GLN A 155 -16.66 -29.76 -9.98
N GLU A 156 -15.45 -29.46 -10.44
CA GLU A 156 -14.20 -29.92 -9.81
C GLU A 156 -14.03 -29.28 -8.42
N GLU A 157 -14.39 -28.00 -8.30
CA GLU A 157 -14.30 -27.23 -7.05
C GLU A 157 -15.18 -27.78 -5.93
N ILE A 158 -16.45 -28.09 -6.24
CA ILE A 158 -17.42 -28.68 -5.29
C ILE A 158 -16.97 -30.07 -4.84
N GLN A 159 -16.40 -30.87 -5.75
CA GLN A 159 -15.94 -32.22 -5.46
C GLN A 159 -14.66 -32.24 -4.61
N LEU A 160 -13.78 -31.25 -4.78
CA LEU A 160 -12.62 -31.03 -3.92
C LEU A 160 -13.04 -30.52 -2.54
N CYS A 161 -13.95 -29.55 -2.45
CA CYS A 161 -14.46 -28.99 -1.19
C CYS A 161 -15.11 -30.06 -0.29
N THR A 162 -15.95 -30.93 -0.86
CA THR A 162 -16.65 -31.99 -0.12
C THR A 162 -15.74 -33.12 0.38
N ARG A 163 -14.54 -33.26 -0.22
CA ARG A 163 -13.52 -34.25 0.20
C ARG A 163 -12.47 -33.70 1.17
N ARG A 164 -12.51 -32.41 1.52
CA ARG A 164 -11.49 -31.81 2.39
C ARG A 164 -11.64 -32.27 3.84
N ALA A 165 -10.61 -32.89 4.40
CA ALA A 165 -10.56 -33.29 5.80
C ALA A 165 -10.33 -32.10 6.78
N THR A 166 -10.33 -30.87 6.28
CA THR A 166 -10.49 -29.63 7.06
C THR A 166 -11.95 -29.18 7.21
N SER A 167 -12.92 -29.95 6.69
CA SER A 167 -14.37 -29.67 6.79
C SER A 167 -14.77 -29.27 8.21
N LEU A 168 -15.60 -28.22 8.32
CA LEU A 168 -16.06 -27.63 9.58
C LEU A 168 -16.73 -28.63 10.53
N GLU A 169 -17.26 -29.74 10.00
CA GLU A 169 -17.97 -30.77 10.76
C GLU A 169 -17.04 -31.69 11.57
N LEU A 170 -15.75 -31.73 11.25
CA LEU A 170 -14.79 -32.58 11.96
C LEU A 170 -14.32 -31.97 13.28
N PRO A 171 -14.08 -32.79 14.32
CA PRO A 171 -13.49 -32.33 15.57
C PRO A 171 -12.16 -31.60 15.36
N MET A 172 -11.91 -30.58 16.18
CA MET A 172 -10.79 -29.64 16.04
C MET A 172 -9.42 -30.34 15.92
N ALA A 173 -9.19 -31.40 16.71
CA ALA A 173 -7.94 -32.15 16.69
C ALA A 173 -7.70 -32.90 15.38
N MET A 174 -8.76 -33.40 14.72
CA MET A 174 -8.64 -34.04 13.40
C MET A 174 -8.33 -33.01 12.32
N ARG A 175 -9.05 -31.88 12.33
CA ARG A 175 -8.81 -30.77 11.39
C ARG A 175 -7.38 -30.26 11.50
N TYR A 176 -6.87 -30.13 12.72
CA TYR A 176 -5.50 -29.70 12.97
C TYR A 176 -4.44 -30.71 12.51
N ARG A 177 -4.68 -32.02 12.69
CA ARG A 177 -3.77 -33.04 12.15
C ARG A 177 -3.66 -32.90 10.63
N HIS A 178 -4.80 -32.76 9.94
CA HIS A 178 -4.82 -32.59 8.50
C HIS A 178 -4.15 -31.27 8.05
N LEU A 179 -4.42 -30.17 8.77
CA LEU A 179 -3.78 -28.87 8.54
C LEU A 179 -2.26 -28.98 8.48
N ARG A 180 -1.65 -29.71 9.41
CA ARG A 180 -0.19 -29.87 9.48
C ARG A 180 0.40 -30.52 8.23
N ASP A 181 -0.35 -31.42 7.60
CA ASP A 181 0.07 -32.11 6.39
C ASP A 181 -0.15 -31.25 5.15
N THR A 182 -1.30 -30.56 5.06
CA THR A 182 -1.68 -29.82 3.84
C THR A 182 -1.19 -28.38 3.76
N ALA A 183 -0.85 -27.74 4.89
CA ALA A 183 -0.58 -26.29 4.92
C ALA A 183 0.58 -25.88 3.99
N ARG A 184 1.63 -26.72 3.87
CA ARG A 184 2.80 -26.41 3.02
C ARG A 184 2.46 -26.35 1.53
N GLU A 185 1.48 -27.13 1.11
CA GLU A 185 1.00 -27.20 -0.26
C GLU A 185 -0.07 -26.15 -0.52
N ALA A 186 -0.88 -25.81 0.50
CA ALA A 186 -1.97 -24.86 0.39
C ALA A 186 -1.53 -23.39 0.27
N VAL A 187 -0.38 -23.02 0.83
CA VAL A 187 0.12 -21.63 0.82
C VAL A 187 1.56 -21.50 0.35
N GLY A 188 1.95 -20.30 -0.07
CA GLY A 188 3.31 -19.97 -0.47
C GLY A 188 3.67 -18.53 -0.17
N VAL A 189 4.96 -18.27 0.05
CA VAL A 189 5.47 -16.92 0.30
C VAL A 189 5.96 -16.33 -1.02
N PHE A 190 5.50 -15.13 -1.33
CA PHE A 190 5.85 -14.37 -2.52
C PHE A 190 6.05 -12.89 -2.17
N ARG A 191 6.43 -12.07 -3.15
CA ARG A 191 6.53 -10.62 -2.97
C ARG A 191 5.12 -10.04 -2.74
N SER A 192 4.98 -9.20 -1.71
CA SER A 192 3.70 -8.56 -1.36
C SER A 192 3.58 -7.17 -1.97
N SER A 193 2.34 -6.76 -2.24
CA SER A 193 1.99 -5.39 -2.58
C SER A 193 1.94 -4.46 -1.36
N ILE A 194 1.64 -5.01 -0.17
CA ILE A 194 1.49 -4.29 1.10
C ILE A 194 2.85 -3.99 1.72
N HIS A 195 3.64 -5.04 1.95
CA HIS A 195 4.95 -4.91 2.58
C HIS A 195 5.84 -6.11 2.31
N GLY A 196 7.00 -5.90 1.67
CA GLY A 196 8.06 -6.89 1.49
C GLY A 196 7.58 -8.22 0.89
N ARG A 197 7.24 -9.17 1.77
CA ARG A 197 6.77 -10.52 1.44
C ARG A 197 5.38 -10.73 2.03
N GLY A 198 4.57 -11.49 1.30
CA GLY A 198 3.22 -11.86 1.67
C GLY A 198 3.05 -13.37 1.62
N LEU A 199 2.06 -13.87 2.35
CA LEU A 199 1.62 -15.25 2.23
C LEU A 199 0.42 -15.30 1.27
N PHE A 200 0.52 -16.10 0.22
CA PHE A 200 -0.51 -16.24 -0.79
C PHE A 200 -1.04 -17.67 -0.79
N CYS A 201 -2.31 -17.83 -1.12
CA CYS A 201 -2.93 -19.14 -1.29
C CYS A 201 -2.56 -19.74 -2.66
N LYS A 202 -2.26 -21.04 -2.68
CA LYS A 202 -1.95 -21.82 -3.89
C LYS A 202 -3.15 -22.64 -4.39
N ARG A 203 -4.24 -22.64 -3.63
CA ARG A 203 -5.52 -23.27 -3.93
C ARG A 203 -6.63 -22.40 -3.37
N ASP A 204 -7.85 -22.67 -3.80
CA ASP A 204 -9.03 -22.05 -3.21
C ASP A 204 -9.23 -22.55 -1.77
N ILE A 205 -9.63 -21.61 -0.91
CA ILE A 205 -9.85 -21.82 0.52
C ILE A 205 -11.28 -21.39 0.81
N ASP A 206 -12.03 -22.27 1.47
CA ASP A 206 -13.43 -22.00 1.80
C ASP A 206 -13.59 -21.22 3.11
N PHE A 207 -14.75 -20.59 3.26
CA PHE A 207 -15.11 -19.86 4.48
C PHE A 207 -14.98 -20.75 5.73
N GLY A 208 -14.31 -20.25 6.77
CA GLY A 208 -14.12 -20.93 8.04
C GLY A 208 -13.08 -22.07 8.03
N GLU A 209 -12.43 -22.34 6.90
CA GLU A 209 -11.38 -23.35 6.79
C GLU A 209 -10.11 -22.93 7.58
N MET A 210 -9.41 -23.92 8.17
CA MET A 210 -8.07 -23.70 8.74
C MET A 210 -7.04 -23.55 7.62
N VAL A 211 -6.28 -22.45 7.63
CA VAL A 211 -5.33 -22.14 6.56
C VAL A 211 -3.91 -22.54 6.93
N ILE A 212 -3.43 -22.05 8.07
CA ILE A 212 -2.08 -22.34 8.58
C ILE A 212 -2.04 -22.07 10.09
N GLU A 213 -1.20 -22.82 10.80
CA GLU A 213 -0.84 -22.50 12.19
C GLU A 213 0.23 -21.40 12.22
N TYR A 214 0.13 -20.42 13.11
CA TYR A 214 1.25 -19.55 13.42
C TYR A 214 2.17 -20.25 14.42
N ALA A 215 3.22 -20.89 13.91
CA ALA A 215 4.13 -21.70 14.70
C ALA A 215 5.45 -20.96 14.95
N GLY A 216 5.94 -21.03 16.18
CA GLY A 216 7.23 -20.50 16.60
C GLY A 216 7.65 -21.00 17.98
N GLN A 217 8.66 -20.37 18.56
CA GLN A 217 9.10 -20.68 19.91
C GLN A 217 8.17 -20.05 20.95
N MET A 218 7.61 -20.87 21.83
CA MET A 218 6.83 -20.39 22.97
C MET A 218 7.76 -19.80 24.03
N ILE A 219 7.55 -18.54 24.39
CA ILE A 219 8.33 -17.79 25.37
C ILE A 219 7.41 -17.10 26.39
N ARG A 220 7.97 -16.76 27.54
CA ARG A 220 7.27 -15.94 28.54
C ARG A 220 7.25 -14.48 28.10
N SER A 221 6.18 -13.78 28.46
CA SER A 221 5.98 -12.35 28.18
C SER A 221 7.16 -11.48 28.68
N SER A 222 7.76 -11.80 29.83
CA SER A 222 8.96 -11.11 30.35
C SER A 222 10.22 -11.22 29.48
N LEU A 223 10.28 -12.15 28.53
CA LEU A 223 11.40 -12.26 27.58
C LEU A 223 11.18 -11.47 26.29
N CYS A 224 9.97 -10.95 26.05
CA CYS A 224 9.62 -10.24 24.83
C CYS A 224 10.46 -8.98 24.66
N ASP A 225 10.46 -8.09 25.64
CA ASP A 225 11.18 -6.81 25.58
C ASP A 225 12.69 -6.99 25.37
N ILE A 226 13.26 -8.04 26.00
CA ILE A 226 14.68 -8.37 25.88
C ILE A 226 15.01 -8.81 24.44
N ARG A 227 14.15 -9.66 23.85
CA ARG A 227 14.34 -10.17 22.49
C ARG A 227 14.06 -9.10 21.46
N GLU A 228 13.04 -8.28 21.65
CA GLU A 228 12.70 -7.16 20.78
C GLU A 228 13.88 -6.20 20.66
N LYS A 229 14.44 -5.73 21.79
CA LYS A 229 15.64 -4.89 21.80
C LYS A 229 16.84 -5.54 21.13
N PHE A 230 17.01 -6.86 21.33
CA PHE A 230 18.09 -7.60 20.68
C PHE A 230 17.92 -7.70 19.16
N TYR A 231 16.69 -7.90 18.68
CA TYR A 231 16.38 -7.96 17.25
C TYR A 231 16.50 -6.58 16.60
N GLU A 232 15.96 -5.55 17.25
CA GLU A 232 16.08 -4.15 16.82
C GLU A 232 17.56 -3.72 16.72
N GLY A 233 18.37 -4.02 17.74
CA GLY A 233 19.81 -3.73 17.73
C GLY A 233 20.60 -4.46 16.63
N LYS A 234 20.01 -5.51 16.02
CA LYS A 234 20.57 -6.23 14.86
C LYS A 234 19.89 -5.88 13.54
N GLY A 235 18.91 -4.98 13.54
CA GLY A 235 18.09 -4.67 12.36
C GLY A 235 17.24 -5.84 11.86
N ILE A 236 16.89 -6.76 12.74
CA ILE A 236 16.03 -7.92 12.43
C ILE A 236 14.58 -7.56 12.80
N GLY A 237 13.64 -7.82 11.90
CA GLY A 237 12.22 -7.61 12.19
C GLY A 237 11.72 -8.51 13.32
N CYS A 238 10.80 -8.00 14.14
CA CYS A 238 10.18 -8.72 15.25
C CYS A 238 8.94 -9.49 14.76
N TYR A 239 8.89 -10.79 15.00
CA TYR A 239 7.75 -11.65 14.66
C TYR A 239 7.23 -12.34 15.93
N MET A 240 6.46 -11.62 16.73
CA MET A 240 5.90 -12.13 17.98
C MET A 240 4.37 -12.08 17.96
N PHE A 241 3.74 -13.14 18.46
CA PHE A 241 2.29 -13.23 18.57
C PHE A 241 1.91 -13.58 20.02
N ARG A 242 1.14 -12.70 20.67
CA ARG A 242 0.67 -12.92 22.05
C ARG A 242 -0.50 -13.90 22.08
N ILE A 243 -0.37 -14.99 22.83
CA ILE A 243 -1.46 -15.97 23.04
C ILE A 243 -2.35 -15.49 24.19
N ASP A 244 -1.71 -15.09 25.28
CA ASP A 244 -2.26 -14.69 26.56
C ASP A 244 -1.22 -13.78 27.26
N ASP A 245 -1.55 -13.24 28.44
CA ASP A 245 -0.74 -12.20 29.09
C ASP A 245 0.67 -12.69 29.47
N ASP A 246 0.79 -13.99 29.76
CA ASP A 246 2.05 -14.60 30.19
C ASP A 246 2.83 -15.30 29.06
N THR A 247 2.19 -15.63 27.93
CA THR A 247 2.81 -16.45 26.87
C THR A 247 2.74 -15.80 25.50
N VAL A 248 3.88 -15.82 24.82
CA VAL A 248 4.06 -15.26 23.47
C VAL A 248 4.73 -16.30 22.60
N VAL A 249 4.35 -16.35 21.32
CA VAL A 249 4.99 -17.17 20.30
C VAL A 249 5.91 -16.29 19.47
N ASP A 250 7.21 -16.55 19.55
CA ASP A 250 8.25 -15.87 18.78
C ASP A 250 8.63 -16.70 17.55
N ALA A 251 8.28 -16.21 16.37
CA ALA A 251 8.56 -16.81 15.08
C ALA A 251 9.79 -16.19 14.39
N THR A 252 10.56 -15.33 15.06
CA THR A 252 11.66 -14.57 14.45
C THR A 252 12.77 -15.50 13.98
N MET A 253 13.33 -16.31 14.90
CA MET A 253 14.41 -17.26 14.58
C MET A 253 13.88 -18.65 14.21
N HIS A 254 12.85 -19.11 14.92
CA HIS A 254 12.25 -20.43 14.72
C HIS A 254 10.77 -20.24 14.46
N GLY A 255 10.33 -20.43 13.21
CA GLY A 255 8.93 -20.29 12.86
C GLY A 255 8.63 -20.84 11.47
N ASN A 256 7.38 -20.74 11.04
CA ASN A 256 6.95 -21.22 9.72
C ASN A 256 6.60 -20.06 8.77
N ALA A 257 5.91 -20.37 7.67
CA ALA A 257 5.53 -19.39 6.65
C ALA A 257 4.45 -18.39 7.11
N ALA A 258 3.73 -18.67 8.21
CA ALA A 258 2.67 -17.81 8.71
C ALA A 258 3.17 -16.42 9.17
N ARG A 259 4.47 -16.29 9.46
CA ARG A 259 5.11 -15.01 9.81
C ARG A 259 5.04 -13.94 8.69
N PHE A 260 4.77 -14.37 7.45
CA PHE A 260 4.69 -13.50 6.28
C PHE A 260 3.26 -13.07 5.95
N ILE A 261 2.28 -13.35 6.82
CA ILE A 261 0.91 -12.86 6.63
C ILE A 261 0.87 -11.40 7.08
N ASN A 262 0.56 -10.49 6.16
CA ASN A 262 0.56 -9.05 6.42
C ASN A 262 -0.72 -8.57 7.10
N HIS A 263 -0.63 -7.35 7.62
CA HIS A 263 -1.80 -6.63 8.13
C HIS A 263 -2.69 -6.10 7.00
N SER A 264 -4.00 -6.19 7.18
CA SER A 264 -4.99 -5.41 6.44
C SER A 264 -6.09 -4.89 7.37
N CYS A 265 -6.54 -3.65 7.12
CA CYS A 265 -7.74 -3.09 7.75
C CYS A 265 -9.04 -3.68 7.18
N ASP A 266 -8.97 -4.34 6.02
CA ASP A 266 -10.05 -5.14 5.41
C ASP A 266 -9.53 -6.57 5.18
N PRO A 267 -9.44 -7.38 6.25
CA PRO A 267 -8.76 -8.68 6.19
C PRO A 267 -9.65 -9.78 5.58
N ASN A 268 -9.01 -10.79 4.99
CA ASN A 268 -9.68 -12.02 4.54
C ASN A 268 -9.47 -13.21 5.48
N CYS A 269 -8.63 -13.08 6.51
CA CYS A 269 -8.39 -14.08 7.53
C CYS A 269 -8.52 -13.50 8.95
N TYR A 270 -8.72 -14.38 9.92
CA TYR A 270 -8.66 -14.07 11.34
C TYR A 270 -7.86 -15.12 12.09
N SER A 271 -7.25 -14.70 13.19
CA SER A 271 -6.52 -15.59 14.10
C SER A 271 -7.40 -16.01 15.27
N ARG A 272 -7.22 -17.25 15.74
CA ARG A 272 -7.86 -17.75 16.96
C ARG A 272 -6.92 -18.69 17.70
N VAL A 273 -6.87 -18.53 19.03
CA VAL A 273 -6.20 -19.49 19.91
C VAL A 273 -7.11 -20.69 20.12
N VAL A 274 -6.58 -21.88 19.87
CA VAL A 274 -7.28 -23.15 19.96
C VAL A 274 -6.50 -24.07 20.89
N ASP A 275 -7.19 -24.69 21.84
CA ASP A 275 -6.60 -25.76 22.65
C ASP A 275 -6.75 -27.10 21.93
N ILE A 276 -5.62 -27.76 21.70
CA ILE A 276 -5.54 -29.07 21.06
C ILE A 276 -4.68 -29.98 21.93
N LEU A 277 -5.32 -30.96 22.57
CA LEU A 277 -4.66 -31.92 23.46
C LEU A 277 -3.91 -31.24 24.62
N GLY A 278 -4.46 -30.17 25.19
CA GLY A 278 -3.89 -29.43 26.32
C GLY A 278 -2.77 -28.46 25.94
N LYS A 279 -2.62 -28.17 24.64
CA LYS A 279 -1.64 -27.20 24.13
C LYS A 279 -2.37 -26.12 23.35
N LYS A 280 -2.03 -24.86 23.63
CA LYS A 280 -2.56 -23.71 22.91
C LYS A 280 -1.82 -23.54 21.59
N HIS A 281 -2.59 -23.45 20.51
CA HIS A 281 -2.11 -23.21 19.15
C HIS A 281 -2.78 -21.94 18.58
N ILE A 282 -2.03 -21.12 17.84
CA ILE A 282 -2.59 -19.98 17.11
C ILE A 282 -2.90 -20.47 15.69
N ILE A 283 -4.18 -20.54 15.34
CA ILE A 283 -4.61 -21.00 14.02
C ILE A 283 -5.21 -19.83 13.24
N ILE A 284 -4.84 -19.73 11.97
CA ILE A 284 -5.40 -18.77 11.04
C ILE A 284 -6.56 -19.42 10.29
N PHE A 285 -7.71 -18.77 10.32
CA PHE A 285 -8.95 -19.20 9.67
C PHE A 285 -9.35 -18.20 8.58
N ALA A 286 -10.03 -18.68 7.54
CA ALA A 286 -10.58 -17.85 6.49
C ALA A 286 -11.88 -17.14 6.92
N LEU A 287 -11.97 -15.82 6.74
CA LEU A 287 -13.18 -15.01 6.99
C LEU A 287 -14.19 -15.04 5.83
N ARG A 288 -13.74 -15.46 4.65
CA ARG A 288 -14.53 -15.59 3.41
C ARG A 288 -13.90 -16.67 2.55
N ARG A 289 -14.54 -17.01 1.42
CA ARG A 289 -13.86 -17.78 0.37
C ARG A 289 -12.72 -16.94 -0.20
N ILE A 290 -11.56 -17.55 -0.37
CA ILE A 290 -10.32 -16.94 -0.86
C ILE A 290 -9.88 -17.71 -2.10
N ILE A 291 -9.71 -17.01 -3.20
CA ILE A 291 -9.34 -17.61 -4.48
C ILE A 291 -7.83 -17.75 -4.57
N ARG A 292 -7.34 -18.84 -5.17
CA ARG A 292 -5.93 -19.08 -5.47
C ARG A 292 -5.23 -17.81 -6.00
N GLY A 293 -4.05 -17.50 -5.47
CA GLY A 293 -3.27 -16.33 -5.86
C GLY A 293 -3.60 -15.06 -5.05
N GLU A 294 -4.64 -15.05 -4.20
CA GLU A 294 -4.89 -13.94 -3.28
C GLU A 294 -3.89 -13.92 -2.11
N GLU A 295 -3.51 -12.71 -1.68
CA GLU A 295 -2.72 -12.49 -0.47
C GLU A 295 -3.58 -12.67 0.79
N LEU A 296 -3.10 -13.49 1.72
CA LEU A 296 -3.72 -13.69 3.02
C LEU A 296 -3.34 -12.54 3.95
N THR A 297 -4.32 -12.00 4.67
CA THR A 297 -4.14 -10.87 5.59
C THR A 297 -5.05 -10.98 6.81
N TYR A 298 -4.62 -10.47 7.96
CA TYR A 298 -5.46 -10.35 9.17
C TYR A 298 -5.22 -9.04 9.92
N ASP A 299 -6.12 -8.66 10.83
CA ASP A 299 -5.92 -7.50 11.70
C ASP A 299 -4.93 -7.84 12.83
N TYR A 300 -3.80 -7.11 12.90
CA TYR A 300 -2.77 -7.33 13.91
C TYR A 300 -3.23 -6.92 15.30
N LYS A 301 -4.21 -6.00 15.40
CA LYS A 301 -4.75 -5.52 16.67
C LYS A 301 -3.65 -5.05 17.65
N PHE A 302 -2.71 -4.24 17.16
CA PHE A 302 -1.72 -3.66 18.04
C PHE A 302 -2.39 -2.79 19.11
N PRO A 303 -1.86 -2.81 20.35
CA PRO A 303 -2.36 -1.95 21.41
C PRO A 303 -2.22 -0.48 20.98
N ILE A 304 -3.16 0.35 21.43
CA ILE A 304 -3.16 1.77 21.10
C ILE A 304 -2.03 2.44 21.86
N GLU A 305 -1.08 3.00 21.12
CA GLU A 305 0.07 3.73 21.65
C GLU A 305 0.14 5.13 21.03
N ASP A 306 0.88 6.04 21.65
CA ASP A 306 1.07 7.40 21.16
C ASP A 306 1.93 7.42 19.89
N ASP A 307 2.92 6.54 19.82
CA ASP A 307 3.81 6.38 18.65
C ASP A 307 3.08 5.62 17.53
N LYS A 308 2.53 6.38 16.58
CA LYS A 308 1.73 5.82 15.48
C LYS A 308 2.56 5.16 14.40
N ILE A 309 2.27 3.88 14.14
CA ILE A 309 2.88 3.11 13.05
C ILE A 309 1.99 3.23 11.80
N PRO A 310 2.49 3.76 10.67
CA PRO A 310 1.70 3.95 9.46
C PRO A 310 1.29 2.61 8.84
N CYS A 311 0.04 2.53 8.36
CA CYS A 311 -0.51 1.35 7.70
C CYS A 311 -0.44 1.48 6.18
N SER A 312 0.20 0.51 5.52
CA SER A 312 0.35 0.44 4.05
C SER A 312 -0.60 -0.54 3.35
N CYS A 313 -1.67 -1.00 4.02
CA CYS A 313 -2.51 -2.09 3.48
C CYS A 313 -3.32 -1.75 2.21
N GLY A 314 -3.46 -0.47 1.85
CA GLY A 314 -4.20 -0.06 0.65
C GLY A 314 -5.72 -0.25 0.70
N ALA A 315 -6.29 -0.74 1.82
CA ALA A 315 -7.73 -0.95 1.96
C ALA A 315 -8.54 0.36 1.84
N ARG A 316 -9.73 0.28 1.23
CA ARG A 316 -10.61 1.46 1.02
C ARG A 316 -10.96 2.18 2.32
N ARG A 317 -11.18 1.43 3.41
CA ARG A 317 -11.47 1.96 4.75
C ARG A 317 -10.28 1.74 5.71
N CYS A 318 -9.08 2.05 5.25
CA CYS A 318 -7.87 1.91 6.05
C CYS A 318 -7.84 2.90 7.22
N ARG A 319 -7.49 2.43 8.43
CA ARG A 319 -7.30 3.24 9.66
C ARG A 319 -6.10 4.19 9.57
N LYS A 320 -5.24 4.03 8.56
CA LYS A 320 -3.96 4.75 8.33
C LYS A 320 -2.87 4.46 9.36
N THR A 321 -3.21 3.94 10.54
CA THR A 321 -2.25 3.46 11.55
C THR A 321 -2.55 2.00 11.93
N LEU A 322 -1.53 1.29 12.41
CA LEU A 322 -1.65 -0.08 12.94
C LEU A 322 -2.10 -0.11 14.41
N ASN A 323 -1.78 0.97 15.14
CA ASN A 323 -2.07 1.23 16.56
C ASN A 323 -2.73 2.61 16.76
#